data_AF-A0A934DZ80-F1
#
_entry.id   AF-A0A934DZ80-F1
#
_cell.length_a   1.000
_cell.length_b   1.000
_cell.length_c   1.000
_cell.angle_alpha   90.00
_cell.angle_beta   90.00
_cell.angle_gamma   90.00
#
_symmetry.space_group_name_H-M   'P 1'
#
loop_
_entity.id
_entity.type
_entity.pdbx_description
1 polymer ?
#
loop_
_entity_poly.entity_id
_entity_poly.type
_entity_poly.pdbx_seq_one_letter_code
_entity_poly.pdbx_strand_id
1 'polypeptide(L)'
;MIRPAPSALSAFLLCGALAPLVGCAAASPLPDPDRHALLRSFEGKVLFLRTSLNVLPFFADDTRHLASPLHADSIHLLDDTKGVPIMPGAVVQVIPLGTKVRIEKVEFPTGLVVSRRPLYTPRDNPWVYLALPGFPRGRPFVVVLRQGMTTGDDYRAALNDLFSDDEPSLWMRNVSAEIRRAIEEKRLVAGMDAEQVMLSWGRPEHIRQTLEAGVRLETWTWPLKKRTATLRDGKLAAAAPPLESAAP
;
A
#
# COMPACT_ATOMS: atom_id res chain seq x y z
N MET A 1 -76.36 -23.05 -49.40
CA MET A 1 -76.03 -21.98 -48.44
C MET A 1 -74.58 -22.15 -48.04
N ILE A 2 -73.68 -21.31 -48.55
CA ILE A 2 -72.24 -21.39 -48.32
C ILE A 2 -71.85 -20.06 -47.69
N ARG A 3 -71.29 -20.08 -46.48
CA ARG A 3 -70.79 -18.91 -45.74
C ARG A 3 -69.26 -18.96 -45.62
N PRO A 4 -68.59 -17.80 -45.55
CA PRO A 4 -67.23 -17.60 -46.04
C PRO A 4 -66.13 -17.82 -44.99
N ALA A 5 -64.89 -17.86 -45.50
CA ALA A 5 -63.63 -18.01 -44.80
C ALA A 5 -63.34 -16.94 -43.72
N PRO A 6 -62.51 -17.25 -42.71
CA PRO A 6 -61.82 -16.25 -41.93
C PRO A 6 -60.45 -15.91 -42.53
N SER A 7 -60.22 -14.61 -42.62
CA SER A 7 -59.08 -13.92 -43.18
C SER A 7 -57.79 -14.12 -42.37
N ALA A 8 -56.69 -14.28 -43.09
CA ALA A 8 -55.34 -14.04 -42.60
C ALA A 8 -55.10 -12.54 -42.46
N LEU A 9 -54.55 -12.08 -41.33
CA LEU A 9 -53.60 -10.96 -41.16
C LEU A 9 -53.61 -10.50 -39.69
N SER A 10 -52.52 -10.75 -38.97
CA SER A 10 -51.84 -9.76 -38.13
C SER A 10 -50.55 -10.37 -37.60
N ALA A 11 -49.47 -10.03 -38.30
CA ALA A 11 -48.11 -10.23 -37.86
C ALA A 11 -47.65 -9.05 -36.98
N PHE A 12 -46.61 -9.32 -36.21
CA PHE A 12 -45.66 -8.40 -35.57
C PHE A 12 -45.94 -7.86 -34.16
N LEU A 13 -44.85 -7.97 -33.38
CA LEU A 13 -44.45 -7.24 -32.17
C LEU A 13 -45.01 -7.72 -30.84
N LEU A 14 -44.18 -8.45 -30.09
CA LEU A 14 -43.64 -7.86 -28.87
C LEU A 14 -42.23 -8.39 -28.58
N CYS A 15 -41.32 -7.43 -28.44
CA CYS A 15 -39.88 -7.56 -28.21
C CYS A 15 -39.52 -8.55 -27.10
N GLY A 16 -38.51 -9.38 -27.38
CA GLY A 16 -37.76 -10.08 -26.35
C GLY A 16 -37.07 -9.10 -25.43
N ALA A 17 -37.53 -9.03 -24.18
CA ALA A 17 -36.78 -8.43 -23.08
C ALA A 17 -35.77 -9.45 -22.54
N LEU A 18 -34.76 -9.79 -23.34
CA LEU A 18 -33.50 -10.28 -22.78
C LEU A 18 -32.76 -9.06 -22.25
N ALA A 19 -33.03 -8.70 -20.99
CA ALA A 19 -32.19 -7.77 -20.27
C ALA A 19 -30.80 -8.41 -20.16
N PRO A 20 -29.74 -7.84 -20.77
CA PRO A 20 -28.41 -8.23 -20.36
C PRO A 20 -28.30 -7.80 -18.90
N LEU A 21 -28.17 -8.77 -18.00
CA LEU A 21 -27.57 -8.56 -16.69
C LEU A 21 -26.13 -8.13 -16.98
N VAL A 22 -25.96 -6.83 -17.27
CA VAL A 22 -24.66 -6.17 -17.31
C VAL A 22 -24.23 -6.13 -15.86
N GLY A 23 -23.68 -7.24 -15.38
CA GLY A 23 -22.86 -7.26 -14.19
C GLY A 23 -21.69 -6.34 -14.50
N CYS A 24 -21.77 -5.09 -14.04
CA CYS A 24 -20.60 -4.22 -13.96
C CYS A 24 -19.54 -5.02 -13.21
N ALA A 25 -18.55 -5.52 -13.94
CA ALA A 25 -17.43 -6.23 -13.35
C ALA A 25 -16.88 -5.35 -12.23
N ALA A 26 -16.98 -5.81 -10.99
CA ALA A 26 -16.40 -5.11 -9.86
C ALA A 26 -14.89 -5.05 -10.13
N ALA A 27 -14.36 -3.84 -10.37
CA ALA A 27 -12.94 -3.65 -10.64
C ALA A 27 -12.05 -4.03 -9.42
N SER A 28 -12.65 -4.23 -8.24
CA SER A 28 -11.98 -4.81 -7.07
C SER A 28 -12.28 -6.31 -6.97
N PRO A 29 -11.26 -7.19 -6.88
CA PRO A 29 -11.46 -8.64 -6.73
C PRO A 29 -11.98 -9.04 -5.35
N LEU A 30 -11.95 -8.14 -4.36
CA LEU A 30 -12.43 -8.38 -3.00
C LEU A 30 -13.97 -8.37 -2.91
N PRO A 31 -14.64 -9.39 -2.36
CA PRO A 31 -16.09 -9.44 -2.20
C PRO A 31 -16.68 -8.30 -1.34
N ASP A 32 -17.92 -7.90 -1.64
CA ASP A 32 -18.63 -6.82 -0.95
C ASP A 32 -18.71 -6.99 0.58
N PRO A 33 -19.05 -8.19 1.12
CA PRO A 33 -19.09 -8.38 2.57
C PRO A 33 -17.75 -8.13 3.25
N ASP A 34 -16.65 -8.55 2.63
CA ASP A 34 -15.30 -8.38 3.14
C ASP A 34 -14.87 -6.91 3.10
N ARG A 35 -15.20 -6.20 2.01
CA ARG A 35 -15.00 -4.75 1.93
C ARG A 35 -15.72 -4.05 3.09
N HIS A 36 -17.00 -4.34 3.29
CA HIS A 36 -17.78 -3.71 4.35
C HIS A 36 -17.24 -4.05 5.76
N ALA A 37 -16.74 -5.28 5.97
CA ALA A 37 -16.10 -5.67 7.22
C ALA A 37 -14.79 -4.90 7.47
N LEU A 38 -13.97 -4.68 6.43
CA LEU A 38 -12.76 -3.87 6.52
C LEU A 38 -13.08 -2.40 6.81
N LEU A 39 -14.05 -1.81 6.11
CA LEU A 39 -14.47 -0.43 6.36
C LEU A 39 -14.87 -0.22 7.82
N ARG A 40 -15.73 -1.10 8.37
CA ARG A 40 -16.10 -1.07 9.79
C ARG A 40 -14.92 -1.29 10.75
N SER A 41 -13.91 -2.04 10.32
CA SER A 41 -12.75 -2.37 11.15
C SER A 41 -11.74 -1.23 11.25
N PHE A 42 -11.68 -0.32 10.28
CA PHE A 42 -10.59 0.65 10.15
C PHE A 42 -11.06 2.10 9.97
N GLU A 43 -12.12 2.37 9.20
CA GLU A 43 -12.55 3.75 8.96
C GLU A 43 -13.01 4.45 10.25
N GLY A 44 -12.60 5.70 10.42
CA GLY A 44 -12.86 6.51 11.60
C GLY A 44 -12.00 6.18 12.82
N LYS A 45 -11.28 5.05 12.83
CA LYS A 45 -10.44 4.66 13.96
C LYS A 45 -9.19 5.53 14.06
N VAL A 46 -8.77 5.77 15.29
CA VAL A 46 -7.47 6.34 15.62
C VAL A 46 -6.55 5.19 16.00
N LEU A 47 -5.47 5.02 15.25
CA LEU A 47 -4.47 3.97 15.42
C LEU A 47 -3.08 4.60 15.55
N PHE A 48 -2.08 3.79 15.87
CA PHE A 48 -0.68 4.17 15.88
C PHE A 48 0.05 3.60 14.67
N LEU A 49 0.98 4.37 14.09
CA LEU A 49 1.88 3.85 13.06
C LEU A 49 2.83 2.79 13.63
N ARG A 50 2.91 1.62 13.02
CA ARG A 50 3.88 0.56 13.36
C ARG A 50 5.25 0.75 12.72
N THR A 51 5.33 1.62 11.71
CA THR A 51 6.57 1.95 11.01
C THR A 51 6.55 3.43 10.63
N SER A 52 7.73 4.05 10.53
CA SER A 52 7.85 5.41 10.02
C SER A 52 7.47 5.48 8.54
N LEU A 53 6.75 6.52 8.13
CA LEU A 53 6.31 6.70 6.74
C LEU A 53 7.07 7.86 6.10
N ASN A 54 7.62 7.63 4.91
CA ASN A 54 8.04 8.72 4.03
C ASN A 54 6.81 9.43 3.48
N VAL A 55 6.88 10.75 3.40
CA VAL A 55 5.91 11.58 2.70
C VAL A 55 6.53 12.09 1.42
N LEU A 56 5.85 11.83 0.31
CA LEU A 56 6.29 12.18 -1.04
C LEU A 56 5.16 12.90 -1.79
N PRO A 57 5.44 13.55 -2.92
CA PRO A 57 4.38 13.98 -3.83
C PRO A 57 3.55 12.78 -4.30
N PHE A 58 2.26 12.98 -4.58
CA PHE A 58 1.38 11.91 -5.05
C PHE A 58 1.41 11.82 -6.58
N PHE A 59 2.60 11.58 -7.14
CA PHE A 59 2.85 11.56 -8.58
C PHE A 59 2.46 12.89 -9.25
N ALA A 60 1.60 12.87 -10.27
CA ALA A 60 1.13 14.07 -10.95
C ALA A 60 -0.05 14.78 -10.26
N ASP A 61 -0.51 14.28 -9.11
CA ASP A 61 -1.60 14.87 -8.33
C ASP A 61 -1.03 15.64 -7.13
N ASP A 62 -1.13 16.97 -7.18
CA ASP A 62 -0.64 17.87 -6.13
C ASP A 62 -1.66 18.11 -5.01
N THR A 63 -2.85 17.53 -5.12
CA THR A 63 -3.92 17.67 -4.13
C THR A 63 -3.74 16.71 -2.95
N ARG A 64 -2.77 15.79 -3.02
CA ARG A 64 -2.53 14.72 -2.03
C ARG A 64 -1.03 14.53 -1.79
N HIS A 65 -0.72 13.84 -0.70
CA HIS A 65 0.62 13.33 -0.42
C HIS A 65 0.63 11.80 -0.42
N LEU A 66 1.69 11.20 -0.97
CA LEU A 66 1.93 9.77 -0.80
C LEU A 66 2.59 9.54 0.56
N ALA A 67 2.00 8.67 1.38
CA ALA A 67 2.61 8.16 2.59
C ALA A 67 3.02 6.70 2.36
N SER A 68 4.30 6.37 2.53
CA SER A 68 4.83 5.04 2.22
C SER A 68 5.88 4.58 3.23
N PRO A 69 5.88 3.31 3.65
CA PRO A 69 6.98 2.76 4.44
C PRO A 69 8.26 2.60 3.59
N LEU A 70 8.14 2.58 2.26
CA LEU A 70 9.25 2.44 1.33
C LEU A 70 9.86 3.79 1.00
N HIS A 71 11.16 3.81 0.70
CA HIS A 71 11.84 4.98 0.17
C HIS A 71 11.43 5.25 -1.28
N ALA A 72 11.58 6.50 -1.75
CA ALA A 72 11.19 6.94 -3.08
C ALA A 72 11.69 6.01 -4.20
N ASP A 73 12.96 5.61 -4.12
CA ASP A 73 13.65 4.74 -5.08
C ASP A 73 13.22 3.26 -5.06
N SER A 74 12.34 2.87 -4.15
CA SER A 74 11.77 1.52 -4.03
C SER A 74 10.25 1.50 -4.15
N ILE A 75 9.63 2.61 -4.54
CA ILE A 75 8.19 2.66 -4.80
C ILE A 75 7.95 2.30 -6.26
N HIS A 76 7.27 1.18 -6.48
CA HIS A 76 6.79 0.75 -7.80
C HIS A 76 5.28 0.58 -7.76
N LEU A 77 4.55 1.61 -8.21
CA LEU A 77 3.09 1.63 -8.23
C LEU A 77 2.51 1.96 -9.61
N LEU A 78 3.35 2.49 -10.51
CA LEU A 78 2.95 2.97 -11.82
C LEU A 78 4.09 2.76 -12.81
N ASP A 79 3.70 2.41 -14.03
CA ASP A 79 4.57 2.35 -15.18
C ASP A 79 4.06 3.33 -16.26
N ASP A 80 4.97 3.87 -17.06
CA ASP A 80 4.63 4.64 -18.25
C ASP A 80 4.22 3.73 -19.43
N THR A 81 3.93 4.33 -20.59
CA THR A 81 3.54 3.58 -21.80
C THR A 81 4.64 2.67 -22.36
N LYS A 82 5.87 2.79 -21.87
CA LYS A 82 7.03 1.97 -22.24
C LYS A 82 7.36 0.93 -21.15
N GLY A 83 6.58 0.85 -20.08
CA GLY A 83 6.83 -0.03 -18.94
C GLY A 83 7.92 0.48 -17.98
N VAL A 84 8.27 1.77 -18.06
CA VAL A 84 9.26 2.37 -17.15
C VAL A 84 8.56 2.85 -15.87
N PRO A 85 9.05 2.48 -14.67
CA PRO A 85 8.46 2.93 -13.42
C PRO A 85 8.42 4.44 -13.30
N ILE A 86 7.24 4.98 -13.00
CA ILE A 86 7.04 6.39 -12.66
C ILE A 86 7.32 6.57 -11.18
N MET A 87 8.22 7.50 -10.83
CA MET A 87 8.59 7.77 -9.44
C MET A 87 7.70 8.87 -8.85
N PRO A 88 7.26 8.78 -7.59
CA PRO A 88 6.41 9.79 -6.95
C PRO A 88 7.13 11.11 -6.63
N GLY A 89 8.45 11.18 -6.75
CA GLY A 89 9.27 12.35 -6.40
C GLY A 89 10.15 12.11 -5.17
N ALA A 90 10.81 13.16 -4.70
CA ALA A 90 11.69 13.08 -3.52
C ALA A 90 10.90 13.01 -2.20
N VAL A 91 11.53 12.48 -1.16
CA VAL A 91 10.99 12.50 0.20
C VAL A 91 10.97 13.95 0.69
N VAL A 92 9.80 14.41 1.13
CA VAL A 92 9.57 15.76 1.66
C VAL A 92 9.74 15.78 3.18
N GLN A 93 9.28 14.72 3.85
CA GLN A 93 9.39 14.55 5.30
C GLN A 93 9.23 13.07 5.69
N VAL A 94 9.53 12.74 6.94
CA VAL A 94 9.24 11.44 7.55
C VAL A 94 8.26 11.62 8.69
N ILE A 95 7.21 10.79 8.73
CA ILE A 95 6.28 10.68 9.85
C ILE A 95 6.79 9.58 10.77
N PRO A 96 7.11 9.87 12.04
CA PRO A 96 7.69 8.89 12.94
C PRO A 96 6.76 7.72 13.24
N LEU A 97 7.34 6.55 13.46
CA LEU A 97 6.69 5.43 14.11
C LEU A 97 6.00 5.87 15.42
N GLY A 98 4.85 5.29 15.73
CA GLY A 98 4.08 5.60 16.93
C GLY A 98 3.29 6.90 16.83
N THR A 99 3.34 7.60 15.70
CA THR A 99 2.43 8.72 15.44
C THR A 99 0.98 8.22 15.46
N LYS A 100 0.12 8.92 16.19
CA LYS A 100 -1.34 8.68 16.15
C LYS A 100 -1.88 9.16 14.82
N VAL A 101 -2.65 8.32 14.15
CA VAL A 101 -3.26 8.62 12.84
C VAL A 101 -4.72 8.22 12.88
N ARG A 102 -5.57 9.00 12.19
CA ARG A 102 -6.95 8.60 11.95
C ARG A 102 -7.07 8.09 10.53
N ILE A 103 -7.61 6.88 10.34
CA ILE A 103 -7.98 6.41 9.02
C ILE A 103 -9.31 7.10 8.66
N GLU A 104 -9.27 8.06 7.74
CA GLU A 104 -10.47 8.78 7.33
C GLU A 104 -11.33 7.95 6.39
N LYS A 105 -10.68 7.22 5.48
CA LYS A 105 -11.34 6.45 4.43
C LYS A 105 -10.46 5.34 3.90
N VAL A 106 -11.03 4.19 3.59
CA VAL A 106 -10.42 3.13 2.79
C VAL A 106 -11.19 3.02 1.47
N GLU A 107 -10.55 3.42 0.37
CA GLU A 107 -11.17 3.52 -0.94
C GLU A 107 -10.67 2.43 -1.89
N PHE A 108 -11.55 1.46 -2.16
CA PHE A 108 -11.29 0.38 -3.11
C PHE A 108 -11.47 0.85 -4.56
N PRO A 109 -10.67 0.31 -5.51
CA PRO A 109 -10.70 0.70 -6.92
C PRO A 109 -11.92 0.09 -7.63
N THR A 110 -13.11 0.66 -7.40
CA THR A 110 -14.31 0.32 -8.19
C THR A 110 -14.29 1.04 -9.53
N GLY A 111 -15.06 0.59 -10.54
CA GLY A 111 -15.07 1.24 -11.87
C GLY A 111 -15.38 2.74 -11.82
N LEU A 112 -16.29 3.16 -10.93
CA LEU A 112 -16.62 4.57 -10.72
C LEU A 112 -15.50 5.34 -9.98
N VAL A 113 -14.84 4.70 -9.03
CA VAL A 113 -13.69 5.30 -8.32
C VAL A 113 -12.52 5.49 -9.29
N VAL A 114 -12.17 4.43 -10.02
CA VAL A 114 -11.11 4.44 -11.03
C VAL A 114 -11.36 5.55 -12.05
N SER A 115 -12.57 5.66 -12.61
CA SER A 115 -12.89 6.67 -13.63
C SER A 115 -12.75 8.12 -13.16
N ARG A 116 -12.88 8.37 -11.86
CA ARG A 116 -12.73 9.71 -11.24
C ARG A 116 -11.32 10.03 -10.77
N ARG A 117 -10.44 9.03 -10.63
CA ARG A 117 -9.04 9.26 -10.20
C ARG A 117 -8.21 9.87 -11.33
N PRO A 118 -7.25 10.78 -11.01
CA PRO A 118 -6.36 11.36 -12.02
C PRO A 118 -5.54 10.29 -12.75
N LEU A 119 -5.24 10.51 -14.04
CA LEU A 119 -4.67 9.49 -14.92
C LEU A 119 -3.33 8.92 -14.42
N TYR A 120 -2.40 9.79 -14.03
CA TYR A 120 -1.05 9.41 -13.57
C TYR A 120 -0.99 9.23 -12.05
N THR A 121 -1.95 8.46 -11.52
CA THR A 121 -2.00 8.02 -10.11
C THR A 121 -2.23 6.51 -10.07
N PRO A 122 -1.94 5.80 -8.96
CA PRO A 122 -2.12 4.34 -8.89
C PRO A 122 -3.61 3.98 -8.78
N ARG A 123 -4.35 4.16 -9.88
CA ARG A 123 -5.82 4.14 -9.92
C ARG A 123 -6.42 2.80 -9.58
N ASP A 124 -5.71 1.72 -9.89
CA ASP A 124 -6.17 0.35 -9.69
C ASP A 124 -5.73 -0.22 -8.32
N ASN A 125 -5.10 0.61 -7.48
CA ASN A 125 -4.73 0.25 -6.12
C ASN A 125 -5.79 0.71 -5.11
N PRO A 126 -5.99 -0.03 -4.00
CA PRO A 126 -6.71 0.48 -2.84
C PRO A 126 -5.96 1.64 -2.18
N TRP A 127 -6.68 2.70 -1.82
CA TRP A 127 -6.11 3.91 -1.18
C TRP A 127 -6.64 4.04 0.24
N VAL A 128 -5.75 4.33 1.19
CA VAL A 128 -6.08 4.57 2.59
C VAL A 128 -5.75 6.02 2.92
N TYR A 129 -6.78 6.80 3.22
CA TYR A 129 -6.66 8.22 3.53
C TYR A 129 -6.43 8.40 5.03
N LEU A 130 -5.40 9.16 5.36
CA LEU A 130 -4.96 9.40 6.73
C LEU A 130 -5.09 10.88 7.09
N ALA A 131 -5.65 11.13 8.26
CA ALA A 131 -5.52 12.39 8.98
C ALA A 131 -4.45 12.27 10.06
N LEU A 132 -3.47 13.17 9.99
CA LEU A 132 -2.35 13.26 10.92
C LEU A 132 -2.53 14.48 11.83
N PRO A 133 -2.42 14.35 13.16
CA PRO A 133 -2.37 15.48 14.08
C PRO A 133 -1.22 16.43 13.71
N GLY A 134 -1.48 17.73 13.74
CA GLY A 134 -0.48 18.75 13.43
C GLY A 134 -0.26 19.04 11.94
N PHE A 135 -0.95 18.31 11.04
CA PHE A 135 -0.89 18.56 9.60
C PHE A 135 -2.14 19.30 9.10
N PRO A 136 -2.01 20.26 8.16
CA PRO A 136 -3.16 20.94 7.57
C PRO A 136 -4.09 19.96 6.85
N ARG A 137 -5.41 20.14 7.01
CA ARG A 137 -6.44 19.31 6.35
C ARG A 137 -6.57 19.54 4.83
N GLY A 138 -5.72 20.36 4.23
CA GLY A 138 -5.83 20.78 2.82
C GLY A 138 -5.36 19.73 1.81
N ARG A 139 -4.47 18.82 2.21
CA ARG A 139 -3.95 17.74 1.34
C ARG A 139 -3.88 16.44 2.14
N PRO A 140 -4.75 15.46 1.88
CA PRO A 140 -4.75 14.23 2.66
C PRO A 140 -3.49 13.41 2.36
N PHE A 141 -3.06 12.63 3.34
CA PHE A 141 -2.01 11.64 3.19
C PHE A 141 -2.64 10.34 2.73
N VAL A 142 -2.11 9.77 1.66
CA VAL A 142 -2.64 8.53 1.08
C VAL A 142 -1.57 7.45 1.15
N VAL A 143 -1.90 6.37 1.83
CA VAL A 143 -1.17 5.10 1.71
C VAL A 143 -1.80 4.31 0.57
N VAL A 144 -0.97 3.81 -0.33
CA VAL A 144 -1.42 2.98 -1.45
C VAL A 144 -1.08 1.53 -1.15
N LEU A 145 -2.10 0.67 -1.06
CA LEU A 145 -1.91 -0.76 -0.82
C LEU A 145 -1.59 -1.49 -2.13
N ARG A 146 -1.01 -2.69 -2.02
CA ARG A 146 -0.71 -3.54 -3.18
C ARG A 146 -1.98 -3.96 -3.91
N GLN A 147 -1.86 -4.18 -5.22
CA GLN A 147 -2.94 -4.78 -6.01
C GLN A 147 -3.02 -6.29 -5.75
N GLY A 148 -4.09 -6.93 -6.23
CA GLY A 148 -4.21 -8.38 -6.27
C GLY A 148 -4.52 -9.06 -4.93
N MET A 149 -4.74 -8.30 -3.85
CA MET A 149 -5.30 -8.86 -2.61
C MET A 149 -6.76 -9.26 -2.85
N THR A 150 -7.09 -10.53 -2.62
CA THR A 150 -8.40 -11.11 -2.95
C THR A 150 -9.23 -11.43 -1.71
N THR A 151 -8.62 -11.51 -0.53
CA THR A 151 -9.31 -11.87 0.71
C THR A 151 -9.29 -10.72 1.72
N GLY A 152 -10.29 -10.65 2.60
CA GLY A 152 -10.31 -9.65 3.68
C GLY A 152 -9.10 -9.75 4.62
N ASP A 153 -8.55 -10.95 4.81
CA ASP A 153 -7.39 -11.18 5.67
C ASP A 153 -6.09 -10.63 5.07
N ASP A 154 -5.92 -10.69 3.74
CA ASP A 154 -4.76 -10.07 3.08
C ASP A 154 -4.71 -8.56 3.31
N TYR A 155 -5.87 -7.90 3.18
CA TYR A 155 -6.00 -6.47 3.45
C TYR A 155 -5.77 -6.14 4.92
N ARG A 156 -6.32 -6.95 5.82
CA ARG A 156 -6.12 -6.77 7.27
C ARG A 156 -4.65 -6.93 7.63
N ALA A 157 -3.96 -7.92 7.08
CA ALA A 157 -2.52 -8.10 7.27
C ALA A 157 -1.73 -6.89 6.74
N ALA A 158 -2.03 -6.41 5.53
CA ALA A 158 -1.37 -5.24 4.96
C ALA A 158 -1.59 -3.96 5.79
N LEU A 159 -2.80 -3.77 6.35
CA LEU A 159 -3.10 -2.65 7.25
C LEU A 159 -2.43 -2.83 8.62
N ASN A 160 -2.40 -4.05 9.16
CA ASN A 160 -1.75 -4.37 10.43
C ASN A 160 -0.22 -4.36 10.34
N ASP A 161 0.37 -4.42 9.14
CA ASP A 161 1.80 -4.14 8.94
C ASP A 161 2.11 -2.64 9.15
N LEU A 162 1.11 -1.77 8.97
CA LEU A 162 1.26 -0.31 9.02
C LEU A 162 0.69 0.33 10.29
N PHE A 163 -0.40 -0.24 10.84
CA PHE A 163 -1.18 0.35 11.91
C PHE A 163 -1.37 -0.62 13.07
N SER A 164 -1.47 -0.09 14.29
CA SER A 164 -1.66 -0.83 15.54
C SER A 164 -2.67 -0.11 16.42
N ASP A 165 -3.47 -0.86 17.17
CA ASP A 165 -4.25 -0.30 18.29
C ASP A 165 -3.32 0.09 19.46
N ASP A 166 -2.24 -0.67 19.65
CA ASP A 166 -1.24 -0.43 20.70
C ASP A 166 -0.16 0.54 20.26
N GLU A 167 0.23 1.45 21.16
CA GLU A 167 1.36 2.34 20.96
C GLU A 167 2.67 1.53 20.92
N PRO A 168 3.42 1.54 19.80
CA PRO A 168 4.64 0.73 19.70
C PRO A 168 5.80 1.25 20.57
N SER A 169 5.62 2.37 21.29
CA SER A 169 6.67 3.01 22.08
C SER A 169 7.23 2.15 23.21
N LEU A 170 6.56 1.06 23.62
CA LEU A 170 7.04 0.18 24.68
C LEU A 170 8.27 -0.63 24.26
N TRP A 171 8.31 -1.19 23.05
CA TRP A 171 9.47 -1.97 22.61
C TRP A 171 10.63 -1.06 22.16
N MET A 172 10.33 0.12 21.59
CA MET A 172 11.34 1.11 21.21
C MET A 172 12.21 1.60 22.38
N ARG A 173 11.70 1.55 23.61
CA ARG A 173 12.47 1.91 24.82
C ARG A 173 13.68 1.01 25.04
N ASN A 174 13.58 -0.26 24.62
CA ASN A 174 14.64 -1.24 24.78
C ASN A 174 15.68 -1.19 23.63
N VAL A 175 15.42 -0.38 22.61
CA VAL A 175 16.34 -0.14 21.49
C VAL A 175 17.34 0.96 21.88
N SER A 176 18.61 0.81 21.47
CA SER A 176 19.63 1.85 21.69
C SER A 176 19.22 3.17 21.04
N ALA A 177 19.69 4.29 21.59
CA ALA A 177 19.36 5.62 21.06
C ALA A 177 19.77 5.78 19.58
N GLU A 178 20.90 5.18 19.19
CA GLU A 178 21.39 5.20 17.81
C GLU A 178 20.46 4.45 16.85
N ILE A 179 20.09 3.20 17.16
CA ILE A 179 19.19 2.41 16.32
C ILE A 179 17.80 3.06 16.27
N ARG A 180 17.33 3.60 17.40
CA ARG A 180 16.05 4.32 17.47
C ARG A 180 16.04 5.50 16.50
N ARG A 181 17.07 6.33 16.55
CA ARG A 181 17.22 7.48 15.64
C ARG A 181 17.32 7.04 14.19
N ALA A 182 18.04 5.95 13.90
CA ALA A 182 18.13 5.41 12.55
C ALA A 182 16.76 4.93 12.03
N ILE A 183 15.93 4.28 12.85
CA ILE A 183 14.55 3.89 12.49
C ILE A 183 13.68 5.11 12.23
N GLU A 184 13.76 6.13 13.09
CA GLU A 184 13.01 7.39 12.96
C GLU A 184 13.38 8.14 11.67
N GLU A 185 14.66 8.13 11.29
CA GLU A 185 15.20 8.75 10.09
C GLU A 185 15.15 7.83 8.85
N LYS A 186 14.64 6.59 9.00
CA LYS A 186 14.56 5.55 7.94
C LYS A 186 15.92 5.20 7.31
N ARG A 187 16.96 5.15 8.14
CA ARG A 187 18.33 4.79 7.78
C ARG A 187 18.70 3.43 8.36
N LEU A 188 19.73 2.80 7.79
CA LEU A 188 20.28 1.56 8.32
C LEU A 188 21.64 1.81 8.96
N VAL A 189 21.84 1.22 10.14
CA VAL A 189 23.11 1.21 10.87
C VAL A 189 23.51 -0.22 11.20
N ALA A 190 24.81 -0.47 11.35
CA ALA A 190 25.34 -1.79 11.62
C ALA A 190 24.75 -2.40 12.91
N GLY A 191 24.55 -3.72 12.92
CA GLY A 191 24.04 -4.43 14.11
C GLY A 191 22.52 -4.37 14.31
N MET A 192 21.79 -3.66 13.44
CA MET A 192 20.33 -3.76 13.37
C MET A 192 19.91 -5.22 13.15
N ASP A 193 18.89 -5.69 13.85
CA ASP A 193 18.25 -6.96 13.54
C ASP A 193 17.24 -6.85 12.38
N ALA A 194 16.72 -8.00 11.96
CA ALA A 194 15.72 -8.13 10.92
C ALA A 194 14.50 -7.21 11.12
N GLU A 195 13.97 -7.13 12.33
CA GLU A 195 12.80 -6.30 12.62
C GLU A 195 13.14 -4.82 12.48
N GLN A 196 14.27 -4.38 13.04
CA GLN A 196 14.76 -3.01 12.94
C GLN A 196 15.04 -2.57 11.50
N VAL A 197 15.56 -3.47 10.67
CA VAL A 197 15.74 -3.22 9.23
C VAL A 197 14.38 -3.01 8.55
N MET A 198 13.38 -3.86 8.83
CA MET A 198 12.03 -3.70 8.27
C MET A 198 11.34 -2.43 8.76
N LEU A 199 11.55 -2.04 10.01
CA LEU A 199 10.99 -0.81 10.55
C LEU A 199 11.59 0.44 9.89
N SER A 200 12.85 0.36 9.49
CA SER A 200 13.57 1.45 8.82
C SER A 200 13.21 1.55 7.34
N TRP A 201 13.34 0.46 6.57
CA TRP A 201 13.19 0.47 5.11
C TRP A 201 11.87 -0.12 4.60
N GLY A 202 11.00 -0.58 5.49
CA GLY A 202 9.81 -1.33 5.13
C GLY A 202 10.12 -2.79 4.80
N ARG A 203 9.08 -3.55 4.49
CA ARG A 203 9.20 -4.98 4.17
C ARG A 203 9.89 -5.20 2.82
N PRO A 204 10.89 -6.10 2.73
CA PRO A 204 11.49 -6.46 1.45
C PRO A 204 10.50 -7.24 0.58
N GLU A 205 10.71 -7.18 -0.73
CA GLU A 205 9.96 -7.97 -1.72
C GLU A 205 10.44 -9.42 -1.76
N HIS A 206 11.76 -9.60 -1.66
CA HIS A 206 12.40 -10.91 -1.70
C HIS A 206 13.40 -11.07 -0.55
N ILE A 207 13.36 -12.25 0.07
CA ILE A 207 14.36 -12.70 1.05
C ILE A 207 14.96 -13.99 0.50
N ARG A 208 16.25 -13.97 0.19
CA ARG A 208 17.02 -15.16 -0.20
C ARG A 208 17.87 -15.59 0.99
N GLN A 209 17.69 -16.83 1.45
CA GLN A 209 18.49 -17.39 2.53
C GLN A 209 19.51 -18.38 1.98
N THR A 210 20.76 -18.28 2.43
CA THR A 210 21.86 -19.20 2.13
C THR A 210 22.62 -19.55 3.41
N LEU A 211 23.33 -20.66 3.38
CA LEU A 211 24.25 -21.06 4.45
C LEU A 211 25.66 -21.04 3.88
N GLU A 212 26.51 -20.16 4.40
CA GLU A 212 27.89 -19.99 3.92
C GLU A 212 28.85 -20.24 5.08
N ALA A 213 29.71 -21.25 4.96
CA ALA A 213 30.65 -21.66 6.02
C ALA A 213 29.98 -21.85 7.40
N GLY A 214 28.75 -22.40 7.42
CA GLY A 214 27.97 -22.65 8.65
C GLY A 214 27.25 -21.42 9.22
N VAL A 215 27.32 -20.27 8.55
CA VAL A 215 26.69 -19.01 8.96
C VAL A 215 25.44 -18.77 8.12
N ARG A 216 24.34 -18.33 8.75
CA ARG A 216 23.11 -18.00 8.03
C ARG A 216 23.27 -16.63 7.40
N LEU A 217 23.14 -16.58 6.08
CA LEU A 217 23.14 -15.34 5.30
C LEU A 217 21.76 -15.12 4.70
N GLU A 218 21.22 -13.92 4.88
CA GLU A 218 19.97 -13.50 4.26
C GLU A 218 20.22 -12.28 3.39
N THR A 219 19.87 -12.37 2.11
CA THR A 219 19.90 -11.23 1.19
C THR A 219 18.48 -10.77 0.93
N TRP A 220 18.20 -9.55 1.35
CA TRP A 220 16.91 -8.90 1.27
C TRP A 220 16.93 -7.90 0.12
N THR A 221 15.89 -7.88 -0.69
CA THR A 221 15.77 -7.01 -1.87
C THR A 221 14.43 -6.30 -1.85
N TRP A 222 14.44 -4.99 -2.03
CA TRP A 222 13.24 -4.16 -2.15
C TRP A 222 12.89 -3.93 -3.63
N PRO A 223 11.67 -3.45 -3.92
CA PRO A 223 11.24 -3.23 -5.30
C PRO A 223 12.21 -2.33 -6.06
N LEU A 224 12.28 -2.53 -7.37
CA LEU A 224 13.23 -1.89 -8.28
C LEU A 224 14.71 -2.23 -8.04
N LYS A 225 15.03 -3.08 -7.05
CA LYS A 225 16.38 -3.58 -6.75
C LYS A 225 17.43 -2.50 -6.47
N LYS A 226 17.01 -1.25 -6.25
CA LYS A 226 17.89 -0.14 -5.86
C LYS A 226 18.33 -0.21 -4.40
N ARG A 227 17.59 -0.97 -3.59
CA ARG A 227 17.90 -1.22 -2.20
C ARG A 227 18.04 -2.70 -1.91
N THR A 228 19.13 -3.06 -1.25
CA THR A 228 19.41 -4.42 -0.76
C THR A 228 20.02 -4.35 0.63
N ALA A 229 19.80 -5.40 1.41
CA ALA A 229 20.41 -5.57 2.72
C ALA A 229 20.87 -7.02 2.87
N THR A 230 22.02 -7.21 3.52
CA THR A 230 22.55 -8.52 3.84
C THR A 230 22.61 -8.67 5.34
N LEU A 231 21.91 -9.67 5.85
CA LEU A 231 21.93 -10.03 7.26
C LEU A 231 22.77 -11.30 7.45
N ARG A 232 23.69 -11.25 8.42
CA ARG A 232 24.51 -12.38 8.83
C ARG A 232 24.09 -12.77 10.25
N ASP A 233 23.65 -14.01 10.42
CA ASP A 233 23.08 -14.54 11.67
C ASP A 233 22.00 -13.62 12.27
N GLY A 234 21.16 -13.06 11.40
CA GLY A 234 20.05 -12.18 11.78
C GLY A 234 20.43 -10.74 12.11
N LYS A 235 21.70 -10.34 11.91
CA LYS A 235 22.19 -8.98 12.10
C LYS A 235 22.64 -8.34 10.80
N LEU A 236 22.34 -7.06 10.61
CA LEU A 236 22.71 -6.32 9.42
C LEU A 236 24.23 -6.21 9.29
N ALA A 237 24.75 -6.76 8.19
CA ALA A 237 26.16 -6.79 7.85
C ALA A 237 26.51 -5.81 6.72
N ALA A 238 25.62 -5.64 5.75
CA ALA A 238 25.81 -4.73 4.63
C ALA A 238 24.48 -4.24 4.06
N ALA A 239 24.50 -3.11 3.36
CA ALA A 239 23.35 -2.61 2.61
C ALA A 239 23.80 -1.82 1.37
N ALA A 240 22.91 -1.73 0.39
CA ALA A 240 22.96 -0.78 -0.71
C ALA A 240 21.67 0.07 -0.66
N PRO A 241 21.74 1.42 -0.63
CA PRO A 241 22.95 2.23 -0.52
C PRO A 241 23.76 1.89 0.76
N PRO A 242 25.07 2.17 0.78
CA PRO A 242 25.94 1.83 1.90
C PRO A 242 25.38 2.32 3.24
N LEU A 243 25.68 1.57 4.31
CA LEU A 243 25.37 2.02 5.66
C LEU A 243 26.03 3.38 5.89
N GLU A 244 25.26 4.36 6.34
CA GLU A 244 25.87 5.62 6.77
C GLU A 244 26.73 5.31 7.99
N SER A 245 28.00 5.71 7.94
CA SER A 245 28.87 5.65 9.11
C SER A 245 28.23 6.50 10.21
N ALA A 246 28.13 5.97 11.42
CA ALA A 246 27.84 6.78 12.59
C ALA A 246 28.80 7.98 12.55
N ALA A 247 28.27 9.19 12.39
CA ALA A 247 29.09 10.39 12.46
C ALA A 247 29.81 10.38 13.82
N PRO A 248 31.11 10.67 13.86
CA PRO A 248 31.93 10.61 15.07
C PRO A 248 31.40 11.52 16.19
#